data_AF-A0A2E7XG95-F1
#
_entry.id   AF-A0A2E7XG95-F1
#
_cell.length_a   1.000
_cell.length_b   1.000
_cell.length_c   1.000
_cell.angle_alpha   90.00
_cell.angle_beta   90.00
_cell.angle_gamma   90.00
#
_symmetry.space_group_name_H-M   'P 1'
#
loop_
_entity.id
_entity.type
_entity.pdbx_description
1 polymer ?
#
loop_
_entity_poly.entity_id
_entity_poly.type
_entity_poly.pdbx_seq_one_letter_code
_entity_poly.pdbx_strand_id
1 'polypeptide(L)'
;MMYQLTTHYRGAELRLDFQPGASAALTINGIERDSVSSEASVVTLKLSSTVQTDYEWHEFIEAIIAYEADTIEASIHANNQQLTTRSVARTNK
;
A
#
# COMPACT_ATOMS: atom_id res chain seq x y z
N MET A 1 14.20 -2.94 -8.13
CA MET A 1 13.07 -2.44 -8.95
C MET A 1 11.99 -2.00 -7.99
N MET A 2 11.34 -0.86 -8.25
CA MET A 2 10.28 -0.31 -7.39
C MET A 2 8.99 -0.23 -8.18
N TYR A 3 7.90 -0.64 -7.55
CA TYR A 3 6.54 -0.54 -8.08
C TYR A 3 5.77 0.50 -7.29
N GLN A 4 4.81 1.15 -7.94
CA GLN A 4 4.01 2.21 -7.35
C GLN A 4 2.53 1.97 -7.66
N LEU A 5 1.67 2.14 -6.67
CA LEU A 5 0.22 2.13 -6.81
C LEU A 5 -0.33 3.43 -6.23
N THR A 6 -0.98 4.24 -7.06
CA THR A 6 -1.49 5.56 -6.66
C THR A 6 -2.97 5.67 -6.93
N THR A 7 -3.70 6.33 -6.04
CA THR A 7 -5.11 6.71 -6.22
C THR A 7 -5.41 8.02 -5.53
N HIS A 8 -6.47 8.70 -5.97
CA HIS A 8 -6.99 9.90 -5.31
C HIS A 8 -8.31 9.54 -4.62
N TYR A 9 -8.44 9.91 -3.34
CA TYR A 9 -9.65 9.63 -2.56
C TYR A 9 -9.95 10.79 -1.62
N ARG A 10 -11.14 11.39 -1.76
CA ARG A 10 -11.62 12.52 -0.93
C ARG A 10 -10.59 13.64 -0.75
N GLY A 11 -9.95 14.05 -1.84
CA GLY A 11 -8.95 15.13 -1.84
C GLY A 11 -7.56 14.73 -1.31
N ALA A 12 -7.37 13.47 -0.89
CA ALA A 12 -6.06 12.93 -0.55
C ALA A 12 -5.46 12.13 -1.71
N GLU A 13 -4.16 12.35 -1.97
CA GLU A 13 -3.35 11.47 -2.80
C GLU A 13 -2.81 10.32 -1.93
N LEU A 14 -3.17 9.09 -2.27
CA LEU A 14 -2.69 7.88 -1.61
C LEU A 14 -1.69 7.21 -2.55
N ARG A 15 -0.47 6.97 -2.07
CA ARG A 15 0.58 6.27 -2.82
C ARG A 15 1.14 5.13 -1.99
N LEU A 16 1.20 3.96 -2.60
CA LEU A 16 1.86 2.79 -2.09
C LEU A 16 3.07 2.47 -2.96
N ASP A 17 4.26 2.55 -2.37
CA ASP A 17 5.51 2.15 -2.98
C ASP A 17 5.89 0.76 -2.45
N PHE A 18 6.27 -0.18 -3.32
CA PHE A 18 6.61 -1.55 -2.93
C PHE A 18 7.67 -2.18 -3.83
N GLN A 19 8.43 -3.13 -3.29
CA GLN A 19 9.58 -3.75 -3.94
C GLN A 19 9.54 -5.28 -3.86
N PRO A 20 10.11 -6.02 -4.83
CA PRO A 20 10.14 -7.49 -4.81
C PRO A 20 10.71 -8.13 -3.54
N GLY A 21 11.59 -7.43 -2.83
CA GLY A 21 12.19 -7.86 -1.56
C GLY A 21 11.29 -7.64 -0.33
N ALA A 22 9.96 -7.65 -0.50
CA ALA A 22 8.99 -7.48 0.59
C ALA A 22 9.25 -6.23 1.45
N SER A 23 9.48 -5.09 0.79
CA SER A 23 9.53 -3.77 1.44
C SER A 23 8.48 -2.85 0.82
N ALA A 24 7.75 -2.11 1.66
CA ALA A 24 6.69 -1.21 1.23
C ALA A 24 6.57 0.03 2.13
N ALA A 25 6.06 1.12 1.56
CA ALA A 25 5.78 2.38 2.25
C ALA A 25 4.46 2.99 1.77
N LEU A 26 3.64 3.44 2.72
CA LEU A 26 2.38 4.13 2.47
C LEU A 26 2.60 5.64 2.65
N THR A 27 2.38 6.39 1.58
CA THR A 27 2.45 7.86 1.55
C THR A 27 1.04 8.43 1.38
N ILE A 28 0.68 9.44 2.18
CA ILE A 28 -0.56 10.20 2.03
C ILE A 28 -0.25 11.68 1.93
N ASN A 29 -0.65 12.33 0.84
CA ASN A 29 -0.35 13.73 0.53
C ASN A 29 1.16 14.05 0.63
N GLY A 30 1.99 13.17 0.08
CA GLY A 30 3.45 13.31 0.09
C GLY A 30 4.14 13.00 1.42
N ILE A 31 3.40 12.66 2.48
CA ILE A 31 3.95 12.30 3.79
C ILE A 31 3.92 10.78 3.94
N GLU A 32 5.09 10.16 4.19
CA GLU A 32 5.15 8.76 4.60
C GLU A 32 4.45 8.59 5.95
N ARG A 33 3.44 7.73 5.97
CA ARG A 33 2.63 7.45 7.16
C ARG A 33 3.04 6.17 7.86
N ASP A 34 3.52 5.21 7.09
CA ASP A 34 3.89 3.89 7.58
C ASP A 34 4.83 3.22 6.56
N SER A 35 5.73 2.36 7.05
CA SER A 35 6.63 1.56 6.23
C SER A 35 6.98 0.25 6.92
N VAL A 36 7.13 -0.81 6.14
CA VAL A 36 7.40 -2.17 6.64
C VAL A 36 8.28 -2.95 5.68
N SER A 37 9.11 -3.83 6.23
CA SER A 37 9.90 -4.78 5.46
C SER A 37 9.89 -6.16 6.11
N SER A 38 10.14 -7.20 5.31
CA SER A 38 10.24 -8.58 5.77
C SER A 38 11.28 -9.34 4.94
N GLU A 39 12.01 -10.24 5.59
CA GLU A 39 12.95 -11.16 4.93
C GLU A 39 12.25 -12.42 4.39
N ALA A 40 10.93 -12.57 4.62
CA ALA A 40 10.19 -13.74 4.20
C ALA A 40 9.90 -13.72 2.70
N SER A 41 10.21 -14.83 2.02
CA SER A 41 9.92 -15.01 0.59
C SER A 41 8.42 -15.11 0.29
N VAL A 42 7.55 -15.44 1.24
CA VAL A 42 6.08 -15.39 1.05
C VAL A 42 5.49 -14.74 2.29
N VAL A 43 4.82 -13.60 2.12
CA VAL A 43 4.36 -12.78 3.24
C VAL A 43 3.26 -11.81 2.80
N THR A 44 2.33 -11.52 3.71
CA THR A 44 1.42 -10.39 3.55
C THR A 44 1.89 -9.23 4.43
N LEU A 45 2.18 -8.09 3.81
CA LEU A 45 2.47 -6.84 4.51
C LEU A 45 1.20 -6.00 4.59
N LYS A 46 1.00 -5.36 5.74
CA LYS A 46 -0.09 -4.43 5.97
C LYS A 46 0.47 -3.12 6.50
N LEU A 47 0.05 -2.02 5.90
CA LEU A 47 0.35 -0.67 6.34
C LEU A 47 -0.96 0.05 6.57
N SER A 48 -1.01 0.94 7.55
CA SER A 48 -2.25 1.67 7.80
C SER A 48 -2.05 3.06 8.36
N SER A 49 -3.01 3.92 8.09
CA SER A 49 -3.04 5.27 8.67
C SER A 49 -4.47 5.78 8.75
N THR A 50 -4.81 6.43 9.86
CA THR A 50 -6.03 7.22 9.95
C THR A 50 -5.74 8.63 9.48
N VAL A 51 -6.51 9.12 8.51
CA VAL A 51 -6.39 10.48 7.99
C VAL A 51 -7.71 11.24 8.10
N GLN A 52 -7.63 12.47 8.57
CA GLN A 52 -8.76 13.39 8.55
C GLN A 52 -8.92 13.93 7.13
N THR A 53 -10.05 13.63 6.49
CA THR A 53 -10.36 14.07 5.11
C THR A 53 -11.37 15.22 5.09
N ASP A 54 -12.04 15.51 6.21
CA ASP A 54 -12.96 16.64 6.37
C ASP A 54 -13.16 17.04 7.86
N TYR A 55 -14.01 18.03 8.14
CA TYR A 55 -14.27 18.65 9.46
C TYR A 55 -14.55 17.62 10.58
N GLU A 56 -15.18 16.47 10.26
CA GLU A 56 -15.39 15.38 11.23
C GLU A 56 -15.09 13.97 10.67
N TRP A 57 -14.64 13.87 9.42
CA TRP A 57 -14.47 12.58 8.75
C TRP A 57 -13.03 12.06 8.88
N HIS A 58 -12.90 10.92 9.56
CA HIS A 58 -11.68 10.14 9.62
C HIS A 58 -11.82 8.94 8.70
N GLU A 59 -10.87 8.80 7.77
CA GLU A 59 -10.79 7.63 6.91
C GLU A 59 -9.66 6.75 7.44
N PHE A 60 -9.96 5.47 7.65
CA PHE A 60 -8.94 4.46 7.90
C PHE A 60 -8.43 3.93 6.56
N ILE A 61 -7.18 4.26 6.24
CA ILE A 61 -6.52 3.80 5.02
C ILE A 61 -5.68 2.56 5.36
N GLU A 62 -5.87 1.48 4.60
CA GLU A 62 -5.06 0.26 4.69
C GLU A 62 -4.45 -0.03 3.33
N ALA A 63 -3.15 -0.32 3.31
CA ALA A 63 -2.46 -0.90 2.16
C ALA A 63 -2.09 -2.35 2.48
N ILE A 64 -2.49 -3.27 1.60
CA ILE A 64 -2.21 -4.70 1.75
C ILE A 64 -1.38 -5.15 0.56
N ILE A 65 -0.24 -5.80 0.82
CA ILE A 65 0.62 -6.38 -0.21
C ILE A 65 0.83 -7.86 0.09
N ALA A 66 0.30 -8.73 -0.76
CA ALA A 66 0.57 -10.15 -0.75
C ALA A 66 1.76 -10.44 -1.67
N TYR A 67 2.84 -10.92 -1.07
CA TYR A 67 4.04 -11.38 -1.76
C TYR A 67 3.99 -12.89 -1.86
N GLU A 68 3.78 -13.40 -3.07
CA GLU A 68 3.86 -14.83 -3.39
C GLU A 68 5.17 -15.15 -4.11
N ALA A 69 5.40 -16.42 -4.45
CA ALA A 69 6.64 -16.83 -5.11
C ALA A 69 6.90 -16.08 -6.43
N ASP A 70 5.86 -15.95 -7.26
CA ASP A 70 5.97 -15.43 -8.63
C ASP A 70 5.18 -14.14 -8.87
N THR A 71 4.37 -13.71 -7.89
CA THR A 71 3.48 -12.57 -8.02
C THR A 71 3.51 -11.68 -6.78
N ILE A 72 3.19 -10.41 -6.98
CA ILE A 72 2.93 -9.45 -5.92
C ILE A 72 1.58 -8.82 -6.21
N GLU A 73 0.65 -8.92 -5.26
CA GLU A 73 -0.66 -8.28 -5.32
C GLU A 73 -0.71 -7.18 -4.27
N ALA A 74 -0.88 -5.93 -4.71
CA ALA A 74 -0.95 -4.76 -3.84
C ALA A 74 -2.31 -4.09 -3.98
N SER A 75 -2.90 -3.66 -2.88
CA SER A 75 -4.18 -2.96 -2.85
C SER A 75 -4.22 -1.85 -1.81
N ILE A 76 -4.99 -0.80 -2.08
CA ILE A 76 -5.28 0.28 -1.14
C ILE A 76 -6.77 0.27 -0.85
N HIS A 77 -7.12 0.38 0.43
CA HIS A 77 -8.48 0.38 0.96
C HIS A 77 -8.70 1.63 1.80
N ALA A 78 -9.95 2.13 1.81
CA ALA A 78 -10.42 3.13 2.75
C ALA A 78 -11.67 2.59 3.44
N ASN A 79 -11.68 2.53 4.78
CA ASN A 79 -12.82 2.05 5.56
C ASN A 79 -13.37 0.69 5.07
N ASN A 80 -12.46 -0.26 4.80
CA ASN A 80 -12.74 -1.60 4.23
C ASN A 80 -13.25 -1.63 2.78
N GLN A 81 -13.28 -0.49 2.09
CA GLN A 81 -13.58 -0.41 0.66
C GLN A 81 -12.29 -0.37 -0.16
N GLN A 82 -12.09 -1.35 -1.04
CA GLN A 82 -10.96 -1.33 -1.98
C GLN A 82 -11.10 -0.13 -2.94
N LEU A 83 -10.06 0.69 -3.00
CA LEU A 83 -9.98 1.84 -3.90
C LEU A 83 -9.25 1.49 -5.19
N THR A 84 -8.17 0.72 -5.09
CA THR A 84 -7.34 0.35 -6.24
C THR A 84 -6.54 -0.91 -5.93
N THR A 85 -6.10 -1.60 -6.98
CA THR A 85 -5.27 -2.80 -6.91
C THR A 85 -4.27 -2.84 -8.05
N ARG A 86 -3.15 -3.54 -7.84
CA ARG A 86 -2.12 -3.80 -8.84
C ARG A 86 -1.50 -5.17 -8.61
N SER A 87 -1.43 -5.96 -9.69
CA SER A 87 -0.68 -7.22 -9.72
C SER A 87 0.54 -7.06 -10.62
N VAL A 88 1.69 -7.56 -10.17
CA VAL A 88 2.96 -7.57 -10.91
C VAL A 88 3.67 -8.90 -10.73
N ALA A 89 4.48 -9.30 -11.71
CA ALA A 89 5.37 -10.44 -11.57
C ALA A 89 6.44 -10.13 -10.51
N ARG A 90 6.74 -11.14 -9.68
CA ARG A 90 7.85 -11.09 -8.73
C ARG A 90 9.09 -11.68 -9.37
N THR A 91 10.10 -10.85 -9.57
CA THR A 91 11.40 -11.31 -10.03
C THR A 91 12.36 -11.27 -8.85
N ASN A 92 12.62 -12.42 -8.24
CA ASN A 92 13.73 -12.56 -7.31
C ASN A 92 15.02 -12.55 -8.15
N LYS A 93 15.83 -11.50 -7.99
CA LYS A 93 17.15 -11.42 -8.62
C LYS A 93 18.18 -12.18 -7.80
#